data_AF-A0A242CU18-F1
#
_entry.id   AF-A0A242CU18-F1
#
_cell.length_a   1.000
_cell.length_b   1.000
_cell.length_c   1.000
_cell.angle_alpha   90.00
_cell.angle_beta   90.00
_cell.angle_gamma   90.00
#
_symmetry.space_group_name_H-M   'P 1'
#
loop_
_entity.id
_entity.type
_entity.pdbx_description
1 polymer ?
#
loop_
_entity_poly.entity_id
_entity_poly.type
_entity_poly.pdbx_seq_one_letter_code
_entity_poly.pdbx_strand_id
1 'polypeptide(L)'
;MKFFEINDPYFAIVAAENEGNCMEFYEEVVCDVEDKGDFMASMKELETTVAITKVSNTVSEETGEPVGLHEAGNQVFSCINDNKSTLLALDGALV
;
A
#
# COMPACT_ATOMS: atom_id res chain seq x y z
N MET A 1 11.39 2.30 6.38
CA MET A 1 10.17 2.05 5.59
C MET A 1 9.41 3.34 5.42
N LYS A 2 8.89 3.57 4.22
CA LYS A 2 7.91 4.61 3.88
C LYS A 2 6.62 3.93 3.45
N PHE A 3 5.53 4.69 3.45
CA PHE A 3 4.21 4.20 3.03
C PHE A 3 3.73 5.08 1.88
N PHE A 4 3.30 4.45 0.79
CA PHE A 4 2.86 5.14 -0.40
C PHE A 4 1.42 4.77 -0.69
N GLU A 5 0.59 5.80 -0.88
CA GLU A 5 -0.73 5.67 -1.46
C GLU A 5 -0.64 5.91 -2.96
N ILE A 6 -1.20 4.97 -3.71
CA ILE A 6 -1.34 5.00 -5.16
C ILE A 6 -2.83 4.95 -5.44
N ASN A 7 -3.32 5.75 -6.38
CA ASN A 7 -4.73 5.77 -6.76
C ASN A 7 -4.96 5.43 -8.25
N ASP A 8 -3.89 5.32 -9.04
CA ASP A 8 -3.92 5.04 -10.47
C ASP A 8 -2.77 4.09 -10.83
N PRO A 9 -3.01 3.01 -11.60
CA PRO A 9 -4.30 2.58 -12.15
C PRO A 9 -5.25 1.97 -11.11
N TYR A 10 -4.71 1.41 -10.02
CA TYR A 10 -5.51 0.81 -8.94
C TYR A 10 -5.09 1.36 -7.58
N PHE A 11 -6.07 1.54 -6.69
CA PHE A 11 -5.81 1.97 -5.33
C PHE A 11 -4.97 0.94 -4.59
N ALA A 12 -3.82 1.37 -4.08
CA ALA A 12 -2.99 0.54 -3.21
C ALA A 12 -2.31 1.36 -2.11
N ILE A 13 -2.03 0.69 -1.00
CA ILE A 13 -1.12 1.16 0.04
C ILE A 13 0.05 0.20 0.09
N VAL A 14 1.24 0.70 -0.22
CA VAL A 14 2.47 -0.10 -0.27
C VAL A 14 3.46 0.44 0.75
N ALA A 15 4.02 -0.45 1.56
CA ALA A 15 5.22 -0.18 2.34
C ALA A 15 6.44 -0.45 1.46
N ALA A 16 7.37 0.50 1.34
CA ALA A 16 8.60 0.34 0.56
C ALA A 16 9.72 1.27 1.08
N GLU A 17 10.96 1.07 0.64
CA GLU A 17 12.09 1.90 1.05
C GLU A 17 12.03 3.32 0.46
N ASN A 18 11.65 3.43 -0.81
CA ASN A 18 11.50 4.68 -1.56
C ASN A 18 10.51 4.47 -2.72
N GLU A 19 10.22 5.55 -3.46
CA GLU A 19 9.26 5.56 -4.59
C GLU A 19 9.64 4.57 -5.69
N GLY A 20 10.95 4.42 -5.99
CA GLY A 20 11.44 3.45 -6.97
C GLY A 20 11.12 2.01 -6.57
N ASN A 21 11.46 1.64 -5.33
CA ASN A 21 11.12 0.31 -4.80
C ASN A 21 9.61 0.08 -4.69
N CYS A 22 8.84 1.14 -4.41
CA CYS A 22 7.38 1.07 -4.39
C CYS A 22 6.82 0.74 -5.77
N MET A 23 7.32 1.40 -6.83
CA MET A 23 6.89 1.17 -8.20
C MET A 23 7.27 -0.24 -8.69
N GLU A 24 8.53 -0.65 -8.49
CA GLU A 24 8.98 -1.99 -8.88
C GLU A 24 8.13 -3.08 -8.22
N PHE A 25 7.82 -2.92 -6.92
CA PHE A 25 6.98 -3.86 -6.19
C PHE A 25 5.52 -3.83 -6.67
N TYR A 26 4.96 -2.65 -6.94
CA TYR A 26 3.61 -2.51 -7.48
C TYR A 26 3.47 -3.17 -8.87
N GLU A 27 4.46 -2.99 -9.75
CA GLU A 27 4.51 -3.67 -11.05
C GLU A 27 4.55 -5.21 -10.90
N GLU A 28 5.28 -5.71 -9.90
CA GLU A 28 5.40 -7.15 -9.65
C GLU A 28 4.10 -7.79 -9.15
N VAL A 29 3.36 -7.11 -8.24
CA VAL A 29 2.25 -7.74 -7.50
C VAL A 29 0.87 -7.20 -7.83
N VAL A 30 0.77 -6.04 -8.49
CA VAL A 30 -0.51 -5.38 -8.81
C VAL A 30 -0.75 -5.33 -10.33
N CYS A 31 0.02 -4.49 -11.04
CA CYS A 31 -0.17 -4.28 -12.48
C CYS A 31 1.03 -3.54 -13.09
N ASP A 32 1.31 -3.80 -14.37
CA ASP A 32 2.27 -3.03 -15.17
C ASP A 32 1.96 -1.53 -15.14
N VAL A 33 3.02 -0.71 -15.06
CA VAL A 33 2.95 0.76 -15.08
C VAL A 33 3.41 1.27 -16.45
N GLU A 34 2.48 1.80 -17.25
CA GLU A 34 2.78 2.27 -18.60
C GLU A 34 3.63 3.54 -18.60
N ASP A 35 3.29 4.53 -17.77
CA ASP A 35 4.06 5.78 -17.61
C ASP A 35 4.63 5.89 -16.20
N LYS A 36 5.90 5.47 -16.05
CA LYS A 36 6.62 5.48 -14.77
C LYS A 36 6.79 6.89 -14.19
N GLY A 37 6.88 7.91 -15.05
CA GLY A 37 7.08 9.30 -14.61
C GLY A 37 5.82 9.86 -13.96
N ASP A 38 4.69 9.70 -14.64
CA ASP A 38 3.39 10.11 -14.13
C ASP A 38 2.99 9.29 -12.90
N PHE A 39 3.28 7.98 -12.89
CA PHE A 39 3.02 7.11 -11.75
C PHE A 39 3.78 7.55 -10.50
N MET A 40 5.10 7.76 -10.59
CA MET A 40 5.88 8.25 -9.45
C MET A 40 5.39 9.63 -8.97
N ALA A 41 5.02 10.53 -9.89
CA ALA A 41 4.47 11.83 -9.52
C ALA A 41 3.09 11.75 -8.85
N SER A 42 2.33 10.68 -9.10
CA SER A 42 1.03 10.41 -8.47
C SER A 42 1.14 9.80 -7.07
N MET A 43 2.29 9.22 -6.72
CA MET A 43 2.50 8.59 -5.42
C MET A 43 2.41 9.62 -4.30
N LYS A 44 1.72 9.22 -3.24
CA LYS A 44 1.62 10.04 -2.03
C LYS A 44 2.26 9.33 -0.86
N GLU A 45 3.39 9.86 -0.39
CA GLU A 45 3.99 9.42 0.88
C GLU A 45 3.02 9.74 2.04
N LEU A 46 2.76 8.74 2.87
CA LEU A 46 1.88 8.81 4.03
C LEU A 46 2.71 8.78 5.32
N GLU A 47 2.27 9.55 6.32
CA GLU A 47 2.72 9.33 7.69
C GLU A 47 2.21 7.97 8.21
N THR A 48 2.99 7.32 9.08
CA THR A 48 2.67 6.01 9.63
C THR A 48 1.27 5.93 10.26
N THR A 49 0.86 6.96 11.00
CA THR A 49 -0.47 7.02 11.62
C THR A 49 -1.60 7.11 10.59
N VAL A 50 -1.36 7.82 9.49
CA VAL A 50 -2.30 7.93 8.36
C VAL A 50 -2.39 6.60 7.62
N ALA A 51 -1.26 5.91 7.40
CA ALA A 51 -1.23 4.58 6.81
C ALA A 51 -2.03 3.57 7.64
N ILE A 52 -1.81 3.50 8.96
CA ILE A 52 -2.58 2.65 9.87
C ILE A 52 -4.08 2.95 9.77
N THR A 53 -4.44 4.24 9.78
CA THR A 53 -5.85 4.64 9.69
C THR A 53 -6.47 4.20 8.37
N LYS A 54 -5.78 4.36 7.24
CA LYS A 54 -6.31 3.94 5.93
C LYS A 54 -6.42 2.43 5.81
N VAL A 55 -5.37 1.67 6.17
CA VAL A 55 -5.40 0.20 6.19
C VAL A 55 -6.48 -0.32 7.14
N SER A 56 -6.74 0.34 8.27
CA SER A 56 -7.80 -0.11 9.18
C SER A 56 -9.21 0.00 8.59
N ASN A 57 -9.40 0.87 7.59
CA ASN A 57 -10.68 1.09 6.91
C ASN A 57 -10.81 0.25 5.63
N THR A 58 -9.77 -0.46 5.21
CA THR A 58 -9.87 -1.36 4.06
C THR A 58 -10.57 -2.65 4.46
N VAL A 59 -11.16 -3.33 3.49
CA VAL A 59 -11.85 -4.60 3.70
C VAL A 59 -10.83 -5.73 3.67
N SER A 60 -10.87 -6.60 4.67
CA SER A 60 -10.09 -7.83 4.67
C SER A 60 -10.69 -8.82 3.67
N GLU A 61 -9.85 -9.38 2.78
CA GLU A 61 -10.27 -10.42 1.85
C GLU A 61 -10.70 -11.72 2.56
N GLU A 62 -10.17 -11.98 3.75
CA GLU A 62 -10.48 -13.20 4.51
C GLU A 62 -11.85 -13.12 5.18
N THR A 63 -12.18 -11.98 5.78
CA THR A 63 -13.37 -11.83 6.63
C THR A 63 -14.50 -11.06 5.98
N GLY A 64 -14.21 -10.26 4.94
CA GLY A 64 -15.17 -9.32 4.34
C GLY A 64 -15.49 -8.11 5.23
N GLU A 65 -14.80 -7.96 6.37
CA GLU A 65 -15.00 -6.88 7.33
C GLU A 65 -13.81 -5.90 7.32
N PRO A 66 -13.96 -4.68 7.86
CA PRO A 66 -12.84 -3.78 8.02
C PRO A 66 -11.71 -4.41 8.83
N VAL A 67 -10.46 -4.23 8.39
CA VAL A 67 -9.27 -4.76 9.07
C VAL A 67 -9.20 -4.30 10.53
N GLY A 68 -9.57 -3.05 10.79
CA GLY A 68 -9.55 -2.46 12.13
C GLY A 68 -8.16 -2.00 12.58
N LEU A 69 -8.13 -1.06 13.54
CA LEU A 69 -6.91 -0.33 13.93
C LEU A 69 -5.81 -1.22 14.52
N HIS A 70 -6.19 -2.22 15.31
CA HIS A 70 -5.22 -3.09 15.98
C HIS A 70 -4.44 -3.91 14.95
N GLU A 71 -5.16 -4.54 14.02
CA GLU A 71 -4.56 -5.39 13.00
C GLU A 71 -3.78 -4.57 11.97
N ALA A 72 -4.33 -3.44 11.53
CA ALA A 72 -3.62 -2.50 10.68
C ALA A 72 -2.31 -2.00 11.31
N GLY A 73 -2.33 -1.72 12.62
CA GLY A 73 -1.13 -1.38 13.38
C GLY A 73 -0.08 -2.50 13.32
N ASN A 74 -0.51 -3.74 13.60
CA ASN A 74 0.39 -4.90 13.56
C ASN A 74 1.03 -5.08 12.18
N GLN A 75 0.27 -4.99 11.10
CA GLN A 75 0.79 -5.10 9.73
C GLN A 75 1.81 -4.01 9.42
N VAL A 76 1.47 -2.74 9.71
CA VAL A 76 2.36 -1.59 9.47
C VAL A 76 3.67 -1.72 10.27
N PHE A 77 3.60 -2.06 11.56
CA PHE A 77 4.79 -2.21 12.39
C PHE A 77 5.62 -3.43 12.00
N SER A 78 4.99 -4.52 11.56
CA SER A 78 5.71 -5.70 11.06
C SER A 78 6.52 -5.34 9.81
N CYS A 79 5.96 -4.57 8.88
CA CYS A 79 6.69 -4.09 7.71
C CYS A 79 7.92 -3.25 8.10
N ILE A 80 7.77 -2.34 9.08
CA ILE A 80 8.89 -1.52 9.56
C ILE A 80 10.01 -2.40 10.15
N ASN A 81 9.66 -3.42 10.92
CA ASN A 81 10.64 -4.31 11.54
C ASN A 81 11.33 -5.22 10.53
N ASP A 82 10.57 -5.77 9.59
CA ASP A 82 11.06 -6.77 8.64
C ASP A 82 11.86 -6.14 7.48
N ASN A 83 11.76 -4.82 7.28
CA ASN A 83 12.40 -4.10 6.18
C ASN A 83 12.14 -4.71 4.79
N LYS A 84 10.92 -5.22 4.58
CA LYS A 84 10.45 -5.74 3.29
C LYS A 84 9.35 -4.88 2.70
N SER A 85 9.35 -4.76 1.37
CA SER A 85 8.23 -4.17 0.66
C SER A 85 7.00 -5.06 0.81
N THR A 86 5.85 -4.45 1.10
CA THR A 86 4.61 -5.16 1.42
C THR A 86 3.41 -4.40 0.89
N LEU A 87 2.47 -5.13 0.27
CA LEU A 87 1.15 -4.61 -0.08
C LEU A 87 0.27 -4.66 1.18
N LEU A 88 -0.10 -3.48 1.70
CA LEU A 88 -0.91 -3.35 2.92
C LEU A 88 -2.40 -3.25 2.62
N ALA A 89 -2.73 -2.70 1.47
CA ALA A 89 -4.10 -2.62 0.98
C ALA A 89 -4.10 -2.58 -0.54
N LEU A 90 -5.10 -3.21 -1.12
CA LEU A 90 -5.45 -3.12 -2.52
C LEU A 90 -6.98 -3.03 -2.56
N ASP A 91 -7.51 -1.94 -3.07
CA ASP A 91 -8.95 -1.89 -3.36
C ASP A 91 -9.12 -2.29 -4.82
N GLY A 92 -9.31 -3.59 -4.99
CA GLY A 92 -9.63 -4.19 -6.27
C GLY A 92 -11.06 -3.88 -6.66
N ALA A 93 -11.35 -2.65 -7.07
CA ALA A 93 -12.38 -2.44 -8.08
C ALA A 93 -11.88 -2.96 -9.44
N LEU A 94 -11.51 -4.23 -9.46
CA LEU A 94 -11.27 -5.06 -10.63
C LEU A 94 -12.05 -6.37 -10.42
N VAL A 95 -13.38 -6.23 -10.40
CA VAL A 95 -14.31 -6.82 -11.40
C VAL A 95 -15.72 -6.25 -11.18
#